data_AF-A0A3L6FGK0-F1
#
_entry.id   AF-A0A3L6FGK0-F1
#
_cell.length_a   1.000
_cell.length_b   1.000
_cell.length_c   1.000
_cell.angle_alpha   90.00
_cell.angle_beta   90.00
_cell.angle_gamma   90.00
#
_symmetry.space_group_name_H-M   'P 1'
#
loop_
_entity.id
_entity.type
_entity.pdbx_description
1 polymer ?
#
loop_
_entity_poly.entity_id
_entity_poly.type
_entity_poly.pdbx_seq_one_letter_code
_entity_poly.pdbx_strand_id
1 'polypeptide(L)'
;MTPIVPKANSERVRLVRLTEAAENLKKRAATSVRMGKESEAVDLLVQKKKLTKALENIKERIEVLDMLSAKISEVISMKQNMLIEYALRPETSNGEDSDDKIRVFSSTVNVGTNGAGSSDSHPKSVEKESFELRNEAHAIASMADDAEQSALQMSDSFSFLNNSDPANYIKNHSAYDDLIEHINLQMKSLEYEIEQFINSQSVEEVGSEKQRSDKWQRLSDIQMLIKETREK
;
A
#
# COMPACT_ATOMS: atom_id res chain seq x y z
N MET A 1 4.18 -0.40 -12.93
CA MET A 1 4.76 -0.80 -11.63
C MET A 1 5.32 0.45 -10.99
N THR A 2 4.61 1.04 -10.02
CA THR A 2 5.06 2.26 -9.33
C THR A 2 6.30 1.94 -8.49
N PRO A 3 7.32 2.81 -8.49
CA PRO A 3 8.57 2.50 -7.81
C PRO A 3 8.40 2.62 -6.29
N ILE A 4 8.79 1.57 -5.56
CA ILE A 4 8.60 1.43 -4.10
C ILE A 4 9.51 2.38 -3.31
N VAL A 5 10.74 2.60 -3.80
CA VAL A 5 11.72 3.48 -3.16
C VAL A 5 11.24 4.95 -3.13
N PRO A 6 10.79 5.56 -4.26
CA PRO A 6 10.17 6.89 -4.24
C PRO A 6 8.93 6.96 -3.33
N LYS A 7 8.14 5.89 -3.25
CA LYS A 7 6.97 5.86 -2.36
C LYS A 7 7.40 5.91 -0.89
N ALA A 8 8.36 5.10 -0.48
CA ALA A 8 8.89 5.09 0.87
C ALA A 8 9.55 6.43 1.25
N ASN A 9 10.21 7.09 0.29
CA ASN A 9 10.79 8.42 0.52
C ASN A 9 9.70 9.49 0.72
N SER A 10 8.61 9.44 -0.05
CA SER A 10 7.48 10.36 0.13
C SER A 10 6.82 10.23 1.51
N GLU A 11 6.68 9.00 2.03
CA GLU A 11 6.12 8.77 3.37
C GLU A 11 7.06 9.28 4.46
N ARG A 12 8.39 9.16 4.30
CA ARG A 12 9.38 9.74 5.22
C ARG A 12 9.31 11.26 5.28
N VAL A 13 9.17 11.93 4.13
CA VAL A 13 8.97 13.39 4.09
C VAL A 13 7.69 13.78 4.83
N ARG A 14 6.61 13.01 4.64
CA ARG A 14 5.35 13.23 5.36
C ARG A 14 5.50 13.01 6.87
N LEU A 15 6.24 12.00 7.29
CA LEU A 15 6.56 11.72 8.70
C LEU A 15 7.24 12.92 9.37
N VAL A 16 8.25 13.51 8.71
CA VAL A 16 8.96 14.70 9.21
C VAL A 16 8.00 15.86 9.41
N ARG A 17 7.19 16.18 8.38
CA ARG A 17 6.21 17.29 8.43
C ARG A 17 5.17 17.11 9.55
N LEU A 18 4.66 15.90 9.73
CA LEU A 18 3.67 15.62 10.77
C LEU A 18 4.30 15.65 12.17
N THR A 19 5.55 15.24 12.31
CA THR A 19 6.29 15.31 13.59
C THR A 19 6.49 16.77 13.99
N GLU A 20 6.88 17.61 13.03
CA GLU A 20 7.00 19.06 13.24
C GLU A 20 5.66 19.68 13.63
N ALA A 21 4.56 19.33 12.94
CA ALA A 21 3.22 19.81 13.27
C ALA A 21 2.80 19.40 14.69
N ALA A 22 3.14 18.19 15.14
CA ALA A 22 2.84 17.70 16.49
C ALA A 22 3.59 18.48 17.57
N GLU A 23 4.86 18.82 17.33
CA GLU A 23 5.64 19.67 18.22
C GLU A 23 5.11 21.12 18.22
N ASN A 24 4.67 21.64 17.08
CA ASN A 24 4.03 22.96 17.01
C ASN A 24 2.73 23.03 17.82
N LEU A 25 1.86 22.03 17.71
CA LEU A 25 0.64 21.94 18.52
C LEU A 25 0.96 21.90 20.02
N LYS A 26 1.99 21.15 20.43
CA LYS A 26 2.48 21.11 21.81
C LYS A 26 2.97 22.49 22.30
N LYS A 27 3.77 23.20 21.50
CA LYS A 27 4.27 24.55 21.81
C LYS A 27 3.12 25.56 21.95
N ARG A 28 2.13 25.50 21.05
CA ARG A 28 0.94 26.34 21.09
C ARG A 28 0.10 26.06 22.34
N ALA A 29 -0.17 24.79 22.65
CA ALA A 29 -0.90 24.41 23.86
C ALA A 29 -0.21 24.93 25.13
N ALA A 30 1.11 24.79 25.23
CA ALA A 30 1.88 25.33 26.37
C ALA A 30 1.78 26.87 26.48
N THR A 31 1.66 27.57 25.35
CA THR A 31 1.48 29.02 25.34
C THR A 31 0.05 29.41 25.73
N SER A 32 -0.97 28.71 25.23
CA SER A 32 -2.36 28.93 25.64
C SER A 32 -2.58 28.70 27.14
N VAL A 33 -1.97 27.67 27.74
CA VAL A 33 -2.00 27.45 29.20
C VAL A 33 -1.41 28.65 29.95
N ARG A 34 -0.24 29.16 29.54
CA ARG A 34 0.38 30.33 30.19
C ARG A 34 -0.47 31.59 30.07
N MET A 35 -1.29 31.70 29.02
CA MET A 35 -2.21 32.81 28.81
C MET A 35 -3.56 32.61 29.52
N GLY A 36 -3.75 31.52 30.27
CA GLY A 36 -5.03 31.19 30.93
C GLY A 36 -6.13 30.69 29.98
N LYS A 37 -5.77 30.31 28.74
CA LYS A 37 -6.70 29.80 27.72
C LYS A 37 -6.74 28.27 27.73
N GLU A 38 -7.29 27.71 28.79
CA GLU A 38 -7.27 26.27 29.05
C GLU A 38 -8.11 25.46 28.04
N SER A 39 -9.26 26.00 27.60
CA SER A 39 -10.09 25.37 26.57
C SER A 39 -9.35 25.21 25.24
N GLU A 40 -8.69 26.26 24.75
CA GLU A 40 -7.88 26.23 23.54
C GLU A 40 -6.71 25.24 23.67
N ALA A 41 -6.07 25.19 24.85
CA ALA A 41 -4.99 24.24 25.10
C ALA A 41 -5.48 22.79 25.02
N VAL A 42 -6.66 22.48 25.57
CA VAL A 42 -7.27 21.15 25.48
C VAL A 42 -7.57 20.78 24.03
N ASP A 43 -8.17 21.69 23.26
CA ASP A 43 -8.47 21.45 21.84
C ASP A 43 -7.20 21.16 21.02
N LEU A 44 -6.13 21.92 21.25
CA LEU A 44 -4.82 21.70 20.62
C LEU A 44 -4.23 20.35 20.99
N LEU A 45 -4.39 19.90 22.24
CA LEU A 45 -3.93 18.58 22.69
C LEU A 45 -4.77 17.45 22.08
N VAL A 46 -6.08 17.64 21.89
CA VAL A 46 -6.94 16.68 21.18
C VAL A 46 -6.50 16.56 19.72
N GLN A 47 -6.21 17.68 19.05
CA GLN A 47 -5.65 17.66 17.69
C GLN A 47 -4.30 16.93 17.65
N LYS A 48 -3.41 17.20 18.62
CA LYS A 48 -2.11 16.51 18.73
C LYS A 48 -2.32 15.00 18.89
N LYS A 49 -3.27 14.56 19.71
CA LYS A 49 -3.58 13.12 19.89
C LYS A 49 -4.02 12.46 18.58
N LYS A 50 -4.89 13.11 17.81
CA LYS A 50 -5.29 12.63 16.47
C LYS A 50 -4.08 12.53 15.53
N LEU A 51 -3.22 13.54 15.55
CA LEU A 51 -2.00 13.58 14.75
C LEU A 51 -1.00 12.47 15.14
N THR A 52 -0.85 12.15 16.42
CA THR A 52 -0.01 11.03 16.89
C THR A 52 -0.48 9.70 16.33
N LYS A 53 -1.79 9.47 16.20
CA LYS A 53 -2.32 8.25 15.56
C LYS A 53 -1.93 8.17 14.08
N ALA A 54 -1.98 9.30 13.36
CA ALA A 54 -1.55 9.36 11.96
C ALA A 54 -0.04 9.14 11.80
N LEU A 55 0.76 9.61 12.76
CA LEU A 55 2.20 9.36 12.80
C LEU A 55 2.52 7.87 12.92
N GLU A 56 1.81 7.15 13.79
CA GLU A 56 2.02 5.71 13.96
C GLU A 56 1.72 4.93 12.67
N ASN A 57 0.59 5.24 12.02
CA ASN A 57 0.23 4.61 10.76
C ASN A 57 1.26 4.82 9.64
N ILE A 58 1.88 6.01 9.57
CA ILE A 58 2.92 6.29 8.57
C ILE A 58 4.21 5.54 8.88
N LYS A 59 4.58 5.36 10.15
CA LYS A 59 5.73 4.54 10.53
C LYS A 59 5.54 3.08 10.10
N GLU A 60 4.40 2.49 10.42
CA GLU A 60 4.03 1.14 9.97
C GLU A 60 4.12 1.01 8.45
N ARG A 61 3.61 2.02 7.72
CA ARG A 61 3.67 2.04 6.25
C ARG A 61 5.10 2.11 5.72
N ILE A 62 5.97 2.90 6.33
CA ILE A 62 7.39 2.99 5.95
C ILE A 62 8.08 1.64 6.18
N GLU A 63 7.83 1.00 7.32
CA GLU A 63 8.39 -0.32 7.65
C GLU A 63 8.01 -1.39 6.61
N VAL A 64 6.72 -1.47 6.25
CA VAL A 64 6.26 -2.41 5.21
C VAL A 64 6.93 -2.12 3.86
N LEU A 65 7.07 -0.85 3.49
CA LEU A 65 7.74 -0.48 2.24
C LEU A 65 9.23 -0.84 2.25
N ASP A 66 9.91 -0.67 3.38
CA ASP A 66 11.31 -1.03 3.54
C ASP A 66 11.50 -2.55 3.48
N MET A 67 10.63 -3.30 4.13
CA MET A 67 10.64 -4.76 4.09
C MET A 67 10.41 -5.28 2.67
N LEU A 68 9.45 -4.69 1.94
CA LEU A 68 9.19 -5.04 0.55
C LEU A 68 10.40 -4.70 -0.35
N SER A 69 11.01 -3.54 -0.14
CA SER A 69 12.21 -3.14 -0.87
C SER A 69 13.35 -4.14 -0.65
N ALA A 70 13.55 -4.60 0.58
CA ALA A 70 14.58 -5.60 0.90
C ALA A 70 14.32 -6.93 0.18
N LYS A 71 13.08 -7.43 0.16
CA LYS A 71 12.72 -8.69 -0.52
C LYS A 71 12.91 -8.60 -2.03
N ILE A 72 12.58 -7.46 -2.64
CA ILE A 72 12.81 -7.24 -4.06
C ILE A 72 14.32 -7.24 -4.37
N SER A 73 15.11 -6.55 -3.55
CA SER A 73 16.57 -6.57 -3.70
C SER A 73 17.15 -7.98 -3.59
N GLU A 74 16.68 -8.78 -2.62
CA GLU A 74 17.08 -10.18 -2.47
C GLU A 74 16.77 -11.01 -3.72
N VAL A 75 15.53 -10.94 -4.22
CA VAL A 75 15.11 -11.67 -5.44
C VAL A 75 15.92 -11.23 -6.67
N ILE A 76 16.20 -9.93 -6.80
CA ILE A 76 17.05 -9.40 -7.87
C ILE A 76 18.46 -9.99 -7.75
N SER A 77 19.07 -9.96 -6.57
CA SER A 77 20.40 -10.54 -6.33
C SER A 77 20.44 -12.03 -6.60
N MET A 78 19.42 -12.80 -6.18
CA MET A 78 19.31 -14.22 -6.50
C MET A 78 19.26 -14.45 -8.01
N LYS A 79 18.44 -13.67 -8.72
CA LYS A 79 18.30 -13.81 -10.18
C LYS A 79 19.60 -13.43 -10.90
N GLN A 80 20.27 -12.37 -10.47
CA GLN A 80 21.56 -11.95 -10.99
C GLN A 80 22.61 -13.06 -10.79
N ASN A 81 22.71 -13.62 -9.59
CA ASN A 81 23.63 -14.72 -9.31
C ASN A 81 23.32 -15.95 -10.19
N MET A 82 22.05 -16.33 -10.34
CA MET A 82 21.67 -17.42 -11.25
C MET A 82 22.13 -17.14 -12.68
N LEU A 83 21.90 -15.94 -13.21
CA LEU A 83 22.34 -15.57 -14.56
C LEU A 83 23.86 -15.67 -14.72
N ILE A 84 24.62 -15.21 -13.72
CA ILE A 84 26.07 -15.30 -13.69
C ILE A 84 26.50 -16.78 -13.71
N GLU A 85 25.91 -17.63 -12.85
CA GLU A 85 26.19 -19.07 -12.81
C GLU A 85 25.86 -19.77 -14.14
N TYR A 86 24.74 -19.43 -14.78
CA TYR A 86 24.40 -19.96 -16.10
C TYR A 86 25.40 -19.52 -17.18
N ALA A 87 25.87 -18.28 -17.14
CA ALA A 87 26.86 -17.76 -18.10
C ALA A 87 28.27 -18.33 -17.87
N LEU A 88 28.60 -18.72 -16.63
CA LEU A 88 29.89 -19.30 -16.25
C LEU A 88 29.95 -20.82 -16.40
N ARG A 89 28.82 -21.52 -16.61
CA ARG A 89 28.84 -22.95 -16.91
C ARG A 89 29.63 -23.18 -18.20
N PRO A 90 30.74 -23.94 -18.16
CA PRO A 90 31.39 -24.38 -19.38
C PRO A 90 30.37 -25.20 -20.17
N GLU A 91 30.25 -24.96 -21.47
CA GLU A 91 29.67 -25.96 -22.36
C GLU A 91 30.53 -27.22 -22.20
N THR A 92 30.07 -28.18 -21.41
CA THR A 92 30.59 -29.54 -21.51
C THR A 92 29.98 -30.12 -22.78
N SER A 93 30.48 -29.67 -23.93
CA SER A 93 30.42 -30.44 -25.16
C SER A 93 31.28 -31.68 -24.90
N ASN A 94 30.70 -32.68 -24.23
CA ASN A 94 31.18 -34.04 -24.38
C ASN A 94 30.99 -34.36 -25.85
N GLY A 95 32.12 -34.53 -26.54
CA GLY A 95 32.15 -34.76 -27.97
C GLY A 95 31.40 -36.03 -28.32
N GLU A 96 30.31 -35.85 -29.05
CA GLU A 96 29.93 -36.73 -30.15
C GLU A 96 29.55 -35.78 -31.29
N ASP A 97 30.28 -35.88 -32.41
CA ASP A 97 30.08 -35.10 -33.62
C ASP A 97 28.60 -35.09 -34.01
N SER A 98 27.95 -33.94 -33.87
CA SER A 98 26.75 -33.63 -34.64
C SER A 98 26.84 -32.17 -35.04
N ASP A 99 27.04 -31.99 -36.35
CA ASP A 99 27.14 -30.75 -37.10
C ASP A 99 25.85 -29.93 -37.02
N ASP A 100 25.54 -29.36 -35.85
CA ASP A 100 24.54 -28.29 -35.72
C ASP A 100 25.27 -26.95 -35.60
N LYS A 101 25.63 -26.47 -36.79
CA LYS A 101 26.19 -25.15 -37.06
C LYS A 101 25.33 -24.05 -36.44
N ILE A 102 25.70 -23.58 -35.25
CA ILE A 102 25.08 -22.39 -34.62
C ILE A 102 25.34 -21.18 -35.53
N ARG A 103 24.29 -20.76 -36.24
CA ARG A 103 24.31 -19.63 -37.17
C ARG A 103 24.15 -18.33 -36.40
N VAL A 104 25.28 -17.75 -35.98
CA VAL A 104 25.32 -16.38 -35.45
C VAL A 104 25.07 -15.41 -36.61
N PHE A 105 23.85 -14.89 -36.71
CA PHE A 105 23.55 -13.82 -37.64
C PHE A 105 24.03 -12.48 -37.06
N SER A 106 25.21 -12.04 -37.48
CA SER A 106 25.58 -10.64 -37.37
C SER A 106 24.93 -9.89 -38.54
N SER A 107 23.96 -9.02 -38.25
CA SER A 107 23.32 -8.17 -39.25
C SER A 107 24.23 -6.97 -39.53
N THR A 108 25.14 -7.11 -40.49
CA THR A 108 25.75 -5.93 -41.13
C THR A 108 24.80 -5.42 -42.20
N VAL A 109 24.25 -4.22 -41.99
CA VAL A 109 23.55 -3.47 -43.03
C VAL A 109 24.59 -3.07 -44.07
N ASN A 110 24.51 -3.68 -45.24
CA ASN A 110 25.31 -3.39 -46.42
C ASN A 110 24.48 -2.50 -47.36
N VAL A 111 24.71 -1.19 -47.28
CA VAL A 111 24.39 -0.25 -48.36
C VAL A 111 25.47 -0.36 -49.43
N GLY A 112 25.06 -0.82 -50.61
CA GLY A 112 25.58 -0.44 -51.92
C GLY A 112 27.09 -0.51 -52.14
N THR A 113 27.54 -1.58 -52.79
CA THR A 113 28.78 -1.63 -53.57
C THR A 113 28.84 -0.47 -54.57
N ASN A 114 30.02 0.16 -54.73
CA ASN A 114 30.70 0.39 -56.00
C ASN A 114 32.09 1.02 -55.77
N GLY A 115 33.14 0.39 -56.31
CA GLY A 115 34.29 1.12 -56.84
C GLY A 115 35.53 1.29 -55.96
N ALA A 116 36.48 0.37 -56.15
CA ALA A 116 37.91 0.62 -56.39
C ALA A 116 38.73 1.54 -55.46
N GLY A 117 39.81 0.97 -54.93
CA GLY A 117 41.12 1.65 -54.95
C GLY A 117 41.78 1.90 -53.59
N SER A 118 42.93 1.25 -53.43
CA SER A 118 44.18 1.80 -52.86
C SER A 118 44.23 2.20 -51.37
N SER A 119 45.00 1.38 -50.65
CA SER A 119 46.04 1.70 -49.66
C SER A 119 45.97 2.95 -48.77
N ASP A 120 46.30 2.69 -47.51
CA ASP A 120 47.07 3.55 -46.60
C ASP A 120 46.32 4.66 -45.84
N SER A 121 46.18 4.50 -44.52
CA SER A 121 46.89 5.33 -43.54
C SER A 121 46.32 5.19 -42.11
N HIS A 122 47.26 5.23 -41.16
CA HIS A 122 47.11 5.23 -39.70
C HIS A 122 46.22 6.38 -39.13
N PRO A 123 45.82 6.32 -37.85
CA PRO A 123 44.70 7.06 -37.27
C PRO A 123 45.09 8.49 -36.83
N LYS A 124 44.10 9.38 -36.74
CA LYS A 124 44.22 10.66 -36.03
C LYS A 124 43.23 10.74 -34.87
N SER A 125 43.82 11.22 -33.78
CA SER A 125 43.35 11.42 -32.42
C SER A 125 42.58 12.73 -32.21
N VAL A 126 42.12 12.90 -30.95
CA VAL A 126 41.75 14.16 -30.25
C VAL A 126 40.28 14.57 -30.51
N GLU A 127 39.43 14.96 -29.56
CA GLU A 127 39.61 15.75 -28.33
C GLU A 127 38.47 15.51 -27.32
N LYS A 128 38.73 15.79 -26.04
CA LYS A 128 37.73 15.97 -24.98
C LYS A 128 37.04 17.32 -25.17
N GLU A 129 35.75 17.42 -24.85
CA GLU A 129 35.21 18.68 -24.32
C GLU A 129 34.02 18.44 -23.38
N SER A 130 34.04 19.17 -22.28
CA SER A 130 33.09 19.19 -21.18
C SER A 130 32.37 20.53 -21.19
N PHE A 131 31.06 20.55 -20.94
CA PHE A 131 30.35 21.79 -20.58
C PHE A 131 29.27 21.54 -19.52
N GLU A 132 29.44 22.17 -18.37
CA GLU A 132 28.35 22.57 -17.48
C GLU A 132 27.57 23.71 -18.13
N LEU A 133 26.26 23.79 -17.90
CA LEU A 133 25.55 25.06 -17.90
C LEU A 133 24.31 25.00 -17.01
N ARG A 134 24.07 26.14 -16.40
CA ARG A 134 23.20 26.46 -15.26
C ARG A 134 22.10 27.44 -15.73
N ASN A 135 21.15 27.74 -14.82
CA ASN A 135 20.15 28.84 -14.80
C ASN A 135 18.78 28.53 -15.46
N GLU A 136 17.63 29.05 -15.01
CA GLU A 136 17.23 29.95 -13.90
C GLU A 136 15.68 30.05 -13.90
N ALA A 137 15.11 30.42 -12.76
CA ALA A 137 13.68 30.71 -12.57
C ALA A 137 13.34 32.16 -12.95
N HIS A 138 12.14 32.42 -13.47
CA HIS A 138 11.29 33.60 -13.20
C HIS A 138 9.97 33.44 -14.00
N ALA A 139 8.83 33.24 -13.32
CA ALA A 139 7.87 34.27 -12.89
C ALA A 139 6.80 34.61 -13.96
N ILE A 140 5.56 34.18 -13.72
CA ILE A 140 4.37 34.90 -14.17
C ILE A 140 3.36 34.88 -13.03
N ALA A 141 3.22 36.03 -12.39
CA ALA A 141 2.16 36.32 -11.44
C ALA A 141 1.02 37.06 -12.17
N SER A 142 -0.21 36.76 -11.74
CA SER A 142 -1.44 37.52 -11.95
C SER A 142 -2.21 37.30 -13.27
N MET A 143 -3.13 36.33 -13.23
CA MET A 143 -4.56 36.61 -13.44
C MET A 143 -5.35 35.85 -12.38
N ALA A 144 -5.92 36.58 -11.44
CA ALA A 144 -6.98 36.08 -10.57
C ALA A 144 -8.30 36.12 -11.37
N ASP A 145 -9.00 34.99 -11.43
CA ASP A 145 -10.39 34.82 -11.00
C ASP A 145 -11.02 33.58 -11.67
N ASP A 146 -11.73 32.81 -10.84
CA ASP A 146 -12.68 31.75 -11.16
C ASP A 146 -12.25 30.55 -12.01
N ALA A 147 -11.97 29.43 -11.32
CA ALA A 147 -12.64 28.14 -11.55
C ALA A 147 -12.11 27.12 -10.54
N GLU A 148 -12.64 27.17 -9.31
CA GLU A 148 -12.69 25.96 -8.49
C GLU A 148 -13.70 24.97 -9.10
N GLN A 149 -13.51 23.69 -8.76
CA GLN A 149 -14.39 22.53 -8.99
C GLN A 149 -14.12 21.71 -10.26
N SER A 150 -13.39 20.60 -10.10
CA SER A 150 -13.83 19.25 -10.55
C SER A 150 -12.65 18.26 -10.66
N ALA A 151 -12.49 17.38 -9.67
CA ALA A 151 -11.90 16.03 -9.86
C ALA A 151 -12.08 15.16 -8.61
N LEU A 152 -13.31 15.10 -8.08
CA LEU A 152 -13.72 14.01 -7.18
C LEU A 152 -15.10 13.55 -7.64
N GLN A 153 -15.13 12.71 -8.67
CA GLN A 153 -16.24 11.81 -8.91
C GLN A 153 -15.78 10.40 -8.58
N MET A 154 -16.11 9.95 -7.38
CA MET A 154 -16.59 8.58 -7.19
C MET A 154 -17.92 8.68 -6.45
N SER A 155 -18.91 8.07 -7.10
CA SER A 155 -20.33 8.19 -6.90
C SER A 155 -20.85 7.58 -5.59
N ASP A 156 -21.74 8.35 -4.97
CA ASP A 156 -23.03 8.02 -4.37
C ASP A 156 -23.24 6.89 -3.34
N SER A 157 -24.00 7.34 -2.32
CA SER A 157 -24.83 6.62 -1.36
C SER A 157 -24.06 6.03 -0.18
N PHE A 158 -24.18 6.53 1.05
CA PHE A 158 -25.42 6.87 1.74
C PHE A 158 -25.30 8.14 2.60
N SER A 159 -26.30 8.99 2.46
CA SER A 159 -26.57 10.15 3.30
C SER A 159 -27.50 9.74 4.45
N PHE A 160 -27.11 9.97 5.69
CA PHE A 160 -28.00 10.57 6.69
C PHE A 160 -27.21 11.55 7.58
N LEU A 161 -27.51 12.83 7.35
CA LEU A 161 -27.33 13.92 8.30
C LEU A 161 -28.05 13.53 9.62
N ASN A 162 -27.63 13.93 10.82
CA ASN A 162 -27.56 15.35 11.13
C ASN A 162 -26.82 15.65 12.44
N ASN A 163 -26.29 16.88 12.42
CA ASN A 163 -25.71 17.61 13.53
C ASN A 163 -26.65 17.69 14.73
N SER A 164 -26.08 17.54 15.93
CA SER A 164 -26.60 18.19 17.11
C SER A 164 -25.43 18.60 18.00
N ASP A 165 -25.34 19.91 18.18
CA ASP A 165 -24.69 20.71 19.22
C ASP A 165 -24.06 19.92 20.40
N PRO A 166 -22.80 20.19 20.80
CA PRO A 166 -22.13 19.44 21.88
C PRO A 166 -22.67 19.73 23.30
N ALA A 167 -23.83 20.40 23.42
CA ALA A 167 -24.44 20.78 24.70
C ALA A 167 -25.49 19.80 25.24
N ASN A 168 -25.63 18.59 24.68
CA ASN A 168 -26.66 17.64 25.12
C ASN A 168 -26.14 16.21 25.36
N TYR A 169 -25.20 16.07 26.30
CA TYR A 169 -24.63 14.78 26.71
C TYR A 169 -25.57 13.91 27.59
N ILE A 170 -26.85 14.29 27.73
CA ILE A 170 -27.82 13.58 28.59
C ILE A 170 -28.86 12.79 27.77
N LYS A 171 -28.53 12.43 26.52
CA LYS A 171 -29.42 11.58 25.71
C LYS A 171 -28.67 10.60 24.79
N ASN A 172 -27.61 9.98 25.31
CA ASN A 172 -26.82 8.97 24.60
C ASN A 172 -27.44 7.56 24.60
N HIS A 173 -28.72 7.41 24.97
CA HIS A 173 -29.39 6.11 24.85
C HIS A 173 -29.43 5.62 23.40
N SER A 174 -29.59 6.53 22.41
CA SER A 174 -29.58 6.15 20.98
C SER A 174 -28.31 5.43 20.56
N ALA A 175 -27.11 5.99 20.80
CA ALA A 175 -25.88 5.38 20.30
C ALA A 175 -25.51 4.03 20.97
N TYR A 176 -25.94 3.82 22.22
CA TYR A 176 -25.80 2.53 22.89
C TYR A 176 -26.86 1.54 22.39
N ASP A 177 -28.11 1.96 22.28
CA ASP A 177 -29.21 1.15 21.77
C ASP A 177 -28.96 0.72 20.32
N ASP A 178 -28.43 1.62 19.48
CA ASP A 178 -28.02 1.37 18.09
C ASP A 178 -26.88 0.31 18.01
N LEU A 179 -25.93 0.36 18.96
CA LEU A 179 -24.86 -0.64 19.08
C LEU A 179 -25.42 -2.01 19.48
N ILE A 180 -26.32 -2.05 20.45
CA ILE A 180 -26.96 -3.30 20.90
C ILE A 180 -27.82 -3.89 19.79
N GLU A 181 -28.56 -3.06 19.05
CA GLU A 181 -29.34 -3.50 17.89
C GLU A 181 -28.44 -4.09 16.80
N HIS A 182 -27.30 -3.46 16.52
CA HIS A 182 -26.32 -3.98 15.58
C HIS A 182 -25.77 -5.35 15.99
N ILE A 183 -25.38 -5.52 17.26
CA ILE A 183 -24.89 -6.80 17.80
C ILE A 183 -25.98 -7.88 17.69
N ASN A 184 -27.22 -7.54 18.03
CA ASN A 184 -28.35 -8.46 17.91
C ASN A 184 -28.59 -8.89 16.45
N LEU A 185 -28.46 -7.97 15.49
CA LEU A 185 -28.61 -8.28 14.08
C LEU A 185 -27.50 -9.21 13.57
N GLN A 186 -26.25 -8.99 14.00
CA GLN A 186 -25.13 -9.88 13.67
C GLN A 186 -25.31 -11.27 14.27
N MET A 187 -25.77 -11.36 15.53
CA MET A 187 -26.05 -12.64 16.19
C MET A 187 -27.16 -13.42 15.49
N LYS A 188 -28.23 -12.74 15.04
CA LYS A 188 -29.32 -13.35 14.27
C LYS A 188 -28.86 -13.85 12.90
N SER A 189 -27.99 -13.11 12.23
CA SER A 189 -27.39 -13.53 10.96
C SER A 189 -26.54 -14.79 11.14
N LEU A 190 -25.73 -14.84 12.21
CA LEU A 190 -24.88 -15.98 12.52
C LEU A 190 -25.71 -17.23 12.85
N GLU A 191 -26.78 -17.07 13.63
CA GLU A 191 -27.72 -18.16 13.94
C GLU A 191 -28.33 -18.74 12.66
N TYR A 192 -28.79 -17.88 11.75
CA TYR A 192 -29.36 -18.30 10.47
C TYR A 192 -28.33 -19.00 9.58
N GLU A 193 -27.10 -18.49 9.49
CA GLU A 193 -26.03 -19.13 8.70
C GLU A 193 -25.67 -20.51 9.22
N ILE A 194 -25.59 -20.67 10.56
CA ILE A 194 -25.35 -21.97 11.20
C ILE A 194 -26.50 -22.93 10.92
N GLU A 195 -27.75 -22.49 11.02
CA GLU A 195 -28.92 -23.32 10.72
C GLU A 195 -28.96 -23.74 9.25
N GLN A 196 -28.66 -22.83 8.33
CA GLN A 196 -28.56 -23.12 6.90
C GLN A 196 -27.42 -24.10 6.60
N PHE A 197 -26.27 -23.94 7.25
CA PHE A 197 -25.15 -24.87 7.12
C PHE A 197 -25.52 -26.26 7.64
N ILE A 198 -26.22 -26.34 8.79
CA ILE A 198 -26.73 -27.60 9.34
C ILE A 198 -27.67 -28.28 8.36
N ASN A 199 -28.62 -27.53 7.81
CA ASN A 199 -29.60 -28.05 6.85
C ASN A 199 -28.94 -28.48 5.53
N SER A 200 -27.92 -27.75 5.06
CA SER A 200 -27.21 -28.05 3.81
C SER A 200 -26.35 -29.31 3.91
N GLN A 201 -25.65 -29.50 5.03
CA GLN A 201 -24.79 -30.66 5.28
C GLN A 201 -25.58 -31.94 5.63
N SER A 202 -26.89 -31.84 5.88
CA SER A 202 -27.77 -33.01 5.98
C SER A 202 -28.04 -33.68 4.62
N VAL A 203 -27.80 -32.96 3.51
CA VAL A 203 -28.12 -33.39 2.14
C VAL A 203 -26.89 -33.90 1.35
N GLU A 204 -25.66 -33.58 1.77
CA GLU A 204 -24.44 -33.90 1.02
C GLU A 204 -23.56 -34.93 1.75
N GLU A 205 -23.70 -36.20 1.37
CA GLU A 205 -23.12 -37.37 2.04
C GLU A 205 -21.74 -37.74 1.46
N VAL A 206 -20.63 -37.11 1.89
CA VAL A 206 -19.27 -37.65 1.68
C VAL A 206 -18.28 -37.20 2.78
N GLY A 207 -18.22 -37.90 3.91
CA GLY A 207 -17.19 -37.66 4.94
C GLY A 207 -17.15 -38.74 6.03
N SER A 208 -16.01 -38.91 6.69
CA SER A 208 -15.85 -39.89 7.78
C SER A 208 -16.78 -39.54 8.95
N GLU A 209 -17.73 -40.43 9.22
CA GLU A 209 -18.88 -40.22 10.11
C GLU A 209 -18.52 -39.70 11.52
N LYS A 210 -17.35 -40.11 12.03
CA LYS A 210 -16.83 -39.68 13.34
C LYS A 210 -16.41 -38.21 13.38
N GLN A 211 -15.66 -37.74 12.37
CA GLN A 211 -15.23 -36.34 12.30
C GLN A 211 -16.42 -35.41 12.07
N ARG A 212 -17.42 -35.89 11.33
CA ARG A 212 -18.69 -35.21 11.11
C ARG A 212 -19.46 -35.06 12.43
N SER A 213 -19.59 -36.13 13.22
CA SER A 213 -20.24 -36.09 14.55
C SER A 213 -19.59 -35.08 15.50
N ASP A 214 -18.25 -35.03 15.57
CA ASP A 214 -17.55 -34.11 16.48
C ASP A 214 -17.73 -32.64 16.06
N LYS A 215 -17.76 -32.37 14.74
CA LYS A 215 -18.03 -31.03 14.20
C LYS A 215 -19.49 -30.62 14.42
N TRP A 216 -20.43 -31.56 14.28
CA TRP A 216 -21.84 -31.33 14.55
C TRP A 216 -22.10 -30.97 16.01
N GLN A 217 -21.50 -31.72 16.93
CA GLN A 217 -21.64 -31.45 18.34
C GLN A 217 -21.14 -30.04 18.67
N ARG A 218 -19.97 -29.64 18.14
CA ARG A 218 -19.43 -28.29 18.32
C ARG A 218 -20.34 -27.20 17.77
N LEU A 219 -20.94 -27.40 16.60
CA LEU A 219 -21.87 -26.43 16.01
C LEU A 219 -23.17 -26.32 16.83
N SER A 220 -23.68 -27.44 17.31
CA SER A 220 -24.84 -27.46 18.22
C SER A 220 -24.53 -26.73 19.53
N ASP A 221 -23.32 -26.91 20.08
CA ASP A 221 -22.89 -26.23 21.30
C ASP A 221 -22.77 -24.72 21.08
N ILE A 222 -22.23 -24.28 19.94
CA ILE A 222 -22.15 -22.86 19.57
C ILE A 222 -23.55 -22.26 19.40
N GLN A 223 -24.46 -22.95 18.72
CA GLN A 223 -25.84 -22.48 18.53
C GLN A 223 -26.57 -22.33 19.87
N MET A 224 -26.37 -23.27 20.80
CA MET A 224 -26.93 -23.21 22.15
C MET A 224 -26.40 -21.99 22.92
N LEU A 225 -25.08 -21.74 22.88
CA LEU A 225 -24.47 -20.57 23.52
C LEU A 225 -24.98 -19.24 22.97
N ILE A 226 -25.18 -19.16 21.64
CA ILE A 226 -25.76 -17.99 20.97
C ILE A 226 -27.18 -17.73 21.48
N LYS A 227 -28.02 -18.77 21.55
CA LYS A 227 -29.40 -18.66 22.08
C LYS A 227 -29.42 -18.23 23.54
N GLU A 228 -28.61 -18.87 24.39
CA GLU A 228 -28.51 -18.55 25.82
C GLU A 228 -28.03 -17.10 26.06
N THR A 229 -27.12 -16.60 25.23
CA THR A 229 -26.62 -15.22 25.35
C THR A 229 -27.66 -14.18 24.94
N ARG A 230 -28.59 -14.55 24.04
CA ARG A 230 -29.67 -13.66 23.59
C ARG A 230 -30.88 -13.64 24.54
N GLU A 231 -31.12 -14.74 25.26
CA GLU A 231 -32.24 -14.87 26.19
C GLU A 231 -31.95 -14.31 27.61
N LYS A 232 -30.69 -13.96 27.90
CA LYS A 232 -30.26 -13.26 29.12
C LYS A 232 -30.35 -11.74 28.98
#